data_AF-A0A372E2A5-F1
#
_entry.id   AF-A0A372E2A5-F1
#
_cell.length_a   1.000
_cell.length_b   1.000
_cell.length_c   1.000
_cell.angle_alpha   90.00
_cell.angle_beta   90.00
_cell.angle_gamma   90.00
#
_symmetry.space_group_name_H-M   'P 1'
#
loop_
_entity.id
_entity.type
_entity.pdbx_description
1 polymer ?
#
loop_
_entity_poly.entity_id
_entity_poly.type
_entity_poly.pdbx_seq_one_letter_code
_entity_poly.pdbx_strand_id
1 'polypeptide(L)'
;MKVIDLLNALDDAGQLNTLYQAGCLNIRAYNMRDIYQRWQTLKSSLRYADDNGGAVRAVAAELSVSTDTVYRAVAGMEQRVA
;
A
#
# COMPACT_ATOMS: atom_id res chain seq x y z
N MET A 1 -14.90 -1.66 -18.40
CA MET A 1 -14.67 -2.45 -17.16
C MET A 1 -13.29 -2.10 -16.65
N LYS A 2 -13.17 -1.53 -15.44
CA LYS A 2 -11.86 -1.16 -14.89
C LYS A 2 -11.25 -2.40 -14.25
N VAL A 3 -9.93 -2.52 -14.32
CA VAL A 3 -9.19 -3.63 -13.70
C VAL A 3 -9.52 -3.76 -12.20
N ILE A 4 -9.78 -2.63 -11.54
CA ILE A 4 -10.17 -2.60 -10.12
C ILE A 4 -11.49 -3.31 -9.82
N ASP A 5 -12.47 -3.24 -10.74
CA ASP A 5 -13.77 -3.90 -10.57
C ASP A 5 -13.60 -5.43 -10.61
N LEU A 6 -12.65 -5.90 -11.42
CA LEU A 6 -12.34 -7.31 -11.60
C LEU A 6 -11.53 -7.87 -10.43
N LEU A 7 -10.59 -7.09 -9.89
CA LEU A 7 -9.85 -7.45 -8.67
C LEU A 7 -10.77 -7.52 -7.44
N ASN A 8 -11.71 -6.59 -7.30
CA ASN A 8 -12.68 -6.61 -6.20
C ASN A 8 -13.58 -7.85 -6.28
N ALA A 9 -14.08 -8.19 -7.48
CA ALA A 9 -14.89 -9.40 -7.66
C ALA A 9 -14.14 -10.70 -7.34
N LEU A 10 -12.82 -10.75 -7.62
CA LEU A 10 -11.97 -11.88 -7.26
C LEU A 10 -11.69 -11.96 -5.76
N ASP A 11 -11.63 -10.82 -5.07
CA ASP A 11 -11.45 -10.75 -3.62
C ASP A 11 -12.73 -11.16 -2.88
N ASP A 12 -13.90 -10.68 -3.32
CA ASP A 12 -15.21 -11.06 -2.81
C ASP A 12 -15.47 -12.57 -2.94
N ALA A 13 -14.95 -13.19 -4.01
CA ALA A 13 -15.01 -14.63 -4.23
C ALA A 13 -13.93 -15.43 -3.46
N GLY A 14 -13.04 -14.76 -2.73
CA GLY A 14 -11.90 -15.38 -2.01
C GLY A 14 -10.82 -15.97 -2.92
N GLN A 15 -10.90 -15.72 -4.23
CA GLN A 15 -10.02 -16.32 -5.24
C GLN A 15 -8.72 -15.53 -5.44
N LEU A 16 -8.69 -14.27 -5.00
CA LEU A 16 -7.53 -13.39 -5.17
C LEU A 16 -6.27 -13.98 -4.53
N ASN A 17 -6.39 -14.50 -3.31
CA ASN A 17 -5.27 -15.12 -2.59
C ASN A 17 -4.83 -16.44 -3.24
N THR A 18 -5.77 -17.24 -3.74
CA THR A 18 -5.47 -18.47 -4.50
C THR A 18 -4.72 -18.18 -5.79
N LEU A 19 -5.15 -17.17 -6.54
CA LEU A 19 -4.49 -16.74 -7.78
C LEU A 19 -3.11 -16.13 -7.53
N TYR A 20 -2.93 -15.44 -6.40
CA TYR A 20 -1.61 -14.97 -5.95
C TYR A 20 -0.68 -16.15 -5.61
N GLN A 21 -1.15 -17.12 -4.81
CA GLN A 21 -0.36 -18.30 -4.43
C GLN A 21 -0.03 -19.21 -5.62
N ALA A 22 -0.93 -19.30 -6.60
CA ALA A 22 -0.71 -20.03 -7.84
C ALA A 22 0.29 -19.33 -8.78
N GLY A 23 0.77 -18.12 -8.45
CA GLY A 23 1.65 -17.31 -9.29
C GLY A 23 0.97 -16.72 -10.53
N CYS A 24 -0.35 -16.90 -10.68
CA CYS A 24 -1.14 -16.35 -11.78
C CYS A 24 -1.32 -14.83 -11.65
N LEU A 25 -1.28 -14.32 -10.42
CA LEU A 25 -1.26 -12.90 -10.12
C LEU A 25 0.05 -12.56 -9.44
N ASN A 26 0.92 -11.86 -10.15
CA ASN A 26 2.03 -11.14 -9.53
C ASN A 26 1.52 -9.78 -9.02
N ILE A 27 0.51 -9.83 -8.15
CA ILE A 27 0.24 -8.68 -7.30
C ILE A 27 1.46 -8.65 -6.41
N ARG A 28 2.41 -7.71 -6.61
CA ARG A 28 3.36 -7.42 -5.54
C ARG A 28 2.49 -7.12 -4.31
N ALA A 29 2.33 -8.10 -3.43
CA ALA A 29 1.60 -7.97 -2.20
C ALA A 29 2.53 -7.15 -1.32
N TYR A 30 2.55 -5.84 -1.56
CA TYR A 30 3.35 -4.96 -0.76
C TYR A 30 2.82 -5.07 0.66
N ASN A 31 3.70 -5.48 1.56
CA ASN A 31 3.34 -5.60 2.96
C ASN A 31 2.95 -4.21 3.46
N MET A 32 1.65 -4.01 3.71
CA MET A 32 1.13 -2.72 4.17
C MET A 32 1.83 -2.25 5.45
N ARG A 33 2.26 -3.20 6.31
CA ARG A 33 3.03 -2.90 7.51
C ARG A 33 4.39 -2.29 7.17
N ASP A 34 5.09 -2.81 6.17
CA ASP A 34 6.42 -2.32 5.79
C ASP A 34 6.32 -0.93 5.14
N ILE A 35 5.33 -0.73 4.27
CA ILE A 35 5.03 0.60 3.70
C ILE A 35 4.73 1.59 4.82
N TYR A 36 3.88 1.21 5.77
CA TYR A 36 3.49 2.07 6.89
C TYR A 36 4.67 2.42 7.80
N GLN A 37 5.49 1.44 8.18
CA GLN A 37 6.69 1.67 9.00
C GLN A 37 7.69 2.59 8.28
N ARG A 38 7.86 2.41 6.97
CA ARG A 38 8.75 3.26 6.18
C ARG A 38 8.24 4.70 6.12
N TRP A 39 6.95 4.87 5.88
CA TRP A 39 6.29 6.18 5.94
C TRP A 39 6.42 6.83 7.31
N GLN A 40 6.16 6.09 8.40
CA GLN A 40 6.23 6.60 9.77
C GLN A 40 7.65 7.08 10.11
N THR A 41 8.67 6.34 9.69
CA THR A 41 10.08 6.72 9.83
C THR A 41 10.35 8.05 9.12
N LEU A 42 9.90 8.21 7.88
CA LEU A 42 10.13 9.44 7.12
C LEU A 42 9.35 10.62 7.68
N LYS A 43 8.09 10.42 8.07
CA LYS A 43 7.25 11.43 8.73
C LYS A 43 7.86 11.94 10.04
N SER A 44 8.52 11.07 10.81
CA SER A 44 9.23 11.48 12.03
C SER A 44 10.53 12.25 11.79
N SER A 45 11.02 12.31 10.55
CA SER A 45 12.24 13.06 10.24
C SER A 45 11.96 14.56 10.11
N LEU A 46 12.92 15.39 10.53
CA LEU A 46 12.86 16.86 10.42
C LEU A 46 12.60 17.35 8.99
N ARG A 47 12.98 16.56 7.98
CA ARG A 47 12.79 16.89 6.56
C ARG A 47 11.32 16.88 6.13
N TYR A 48 10.49 16.07 6.77
CA TYR A 48 9.08 15.87 6.41
C TYR A 48 8.11 16.18 7.55
N ALA A 49 8.58 16.85 8.61
CA ALA A 49 7.79 17.14 9.80
C ALA A 49 6.45 17.85 9.46
N ASP A 50 6.49 18.77 8.49
CA ASP A 50 5.32 19.53 8.02
C ASP A 50 4.85 19.13 6.60
N ASP A 51 5.57 18.21 5.92
CA ASP A 51 5.23 17.75 4.56
C ASP A 51 4.97 16.23 4.51
N ASN A 52 3.80 15.85 4.99
CA ASN A 52 3.34 14.46 4.92
C ASN A 52 3.22 13.96 3.47
N GLY A 53 2.87 14.83 2.52
CA GLY A 53 2.80 14.48 1.10
C GLY A 53 4.18 14.15 0.51
N GLY A 54 5.22 14.85 0.97
CA GLY A 54 6.62 14.59 0.64
C GLY A 54 7.09 13.22 1.12
N ALA A 55 6.75 12.84 2.36
CA ALA A 55 7.05 11.51 2.89
C ALA A 55 6.38 10.41 2.07
N VAL A 56 5.12 10.58 1.68
CA VAL A 56 4.38 9.63 0.84
C VAL A 56 5.03 9.46 -0.55
N ARG A 57 5.42 10.55 -1.21
CA ARG A 57 6.10 10.49 -2.51
C ARG A 57 7.47 9.80 -2.41
N ALA A 58 8.20 10.04 -1.32
CA ALA A 58 9.50 9.41 -1.09
C ALA A 58 9.37 7.89 -0.91
N VAL A 59 8.41 7.43 -0.11
CA VAL A 59 8.12 5.99 0.05
C VAL A 59 7.68 5.36 -1.27
N ALA A 60 6.83 6.07 -2.02
CA ALA A 60 6.36 5.59 -3.31
C ALA A 60 7.50 5.37 -4.31
N ALA A 61 8.44 6.33 -4.38
CA ALA A 61 9.63 6.21 -5.20
C ALA A 61 10.56 5.08 -4.71
N GLU A 62 10.82 5.00 -3.40
CA GLU A 62 11.72 4.01 -2.80
C GLU A 62 11.24 2.57 -3.02
N LEU A 63 9.94 2.32 -2.80
CA LEU A 63 9.35 0.99 -2.92
C LEU A 63 8.85 0.67 -4.34
N SER A 64 9.03 1.60 -5.29
CA SER A 64 8.51 1.50 -6.65
C SER A 64 7.02 1.15 -6.66
N VAL A 65 6.21 1.96 -5.96
CA VAL A 65 4.75 1.86 -5.86
C VAL A 65 4.09 3.16 -6.24
N SER A 66 2.78 3.10 -6.50
CA SER A 66 1.98 4.32 -6.62
C SER A 66 1.83 5.02 -5.27
N THR A 67 1.68 6.35 -5.28
CA THR A 67 1.36 7.11 -4.07
C THR A 67 0.01 6.69 -3.47
N ASP A 68 -0.96 6.30 -4.30
CA ASP A 68 -2.26 5.76 -3.85
C ASP A 68 -2.09 4.50 -2.99
N THR A 69 -1.18 3.60 -3.39
CA THR A 69 -0.83 2.40 -2.61
C THR A 69 -0.32 2.77 -1.22
N VAL A 70 0.52 3.81 -1.13
CA VAL A 70 1.05 4.29 0.16
C VAL A 70 -0.06 4.89 1.01
N TYR A 71 -0.93 5.74 0.44
CA TYR A 71 -2.06 6.30 1.17
C TYR A 71 -3.02 5.24 1.71
N ARG A 72 -3.33 4.21 0.90
CA ARG A 72 -4.17 3.09 1.36
C ARG A 72 -3.51 2.30 2.48
N ALA A 73 -2.21 2.05 2.39
CA ALA A 73 -1.47 1.36 3.45
C ALA A 73 -1.47 2.17 4.76
N VAL A 74 -1.29 3.50 4.68
CA VAL A 74 -1.35 4.39 5.85
C VAL A 74 -2.75 4.38 6.47
N ALA A 75 -3.78 4.68 5.68
CA ALA A 75 -5.16 4.71 6.17
C ALA A 75 -5.60 3.37 6.77
N GLY A 76 -5.28 2.25 6.11
CA GLY A 76 -5.63 0.91 6.57
C GLY A 76 -4.88 0.49 7.84
N MET A 77 -3.66 0.98 8.07
CA MET A 77 -2.89 0.68 9.28
C MET A 77 -3.27 1.60 10.44
N GLU A 78 -3.54 2.89 10.20
CA GLU A 78 -4.03 3.81 11.24
C GLU A 78 -5.38 3.35 11.81
N GLN A 79 -6.29 2.84 10.96
CA GLN A 79 -7.57 2.25 11.40
C GLN A 79 -7.44 0.99 12.26
N ARG A 80 -6.31 0.27 12.17
CA ARG A 80 -6.06 -0.95 12.97
C ARG A 80 -5.34 -0.67 14.28
N VAL A 81 -4.74 0.52 14.41
CA VAL A 81 -3.98 0.94 15.60
C VAL A 81 -4.84 1.84 16.51
N ALA A 82 -5.89 2.47 15.97
CA ALA A 82 -6.94 3.17 16.71
C ALA A 82 -7.93 2.20 17.38
#